data_AF-A0A951DLS5-F1
#
_entry.id   AF-A0A951DLS5-F1
#
_cell.length_a   1.000
_cell.length_b   1.000
_cell.length_c   1.000
_cell.angle_alpha   90.00
_cell.angle_beta   90.00
_cell.angle_gamma   90.00
#
_symmetry.space_group_name_H-M   'P 1'
#
loop_
_entity.id
_entity.type
_entity.pdbx_description
1 polymer ?
#
loop_
_entity_poly.entity_id
_entity_poly.type
_entity_poly.pdbx_seq_one_letter_code
_entity_poly.pdbx_strand_id
1 'polypeptide(L)'
;MCSRVALVVVLLVFSAPFLYADHLIAECPLSLADVNPASTDFDLSPHGVFRSGNTVFALRGNVLSTYTVNDVGNLQIAREDFIGSLGARETEGGVAFNNGFLYLSSEAGLEVYDLRNVRSGGNAPILVARTPGLHYRRLAAANNRLAGLYPSTDLPCYPKGTSLCSNQIDLFDISTPTVAPTFVSSISSNIRPFAGIAPLGWNDVAFNSGLLMGISETGLYAFDITNSAAPRAVERLAIPGKWLVSNGADFIAIGNDTTIDTVSVRVGFAPLFLRTRQLTIAPYLALNRANPIRFNRNAWFDDSNARLVTLVDEVDQMTLNAARTIAFDVFDFTVPQLEGSVERLYEDVTMTSDDEVKHNPVAIGPYVYVIGETTGLQSWGSCGIVTGRIELDSIEHLTCGGASIHGWVTGTQKITNVELFLDNASLGPALIGGTPRTDISSTTPVDNWRIGVNLDNTPRGEHVLRAIGTDTLNNRRQFASMRIFFPGPGSNCTVPRRRSVR
;
A
#
# COMPACT_ATOMS: atom_id res chain seq x y z
N MET A 1 -1.52 -36.57 57.91
CA MET A 1 -2.62 -35.86 57.22
C MET A 1 -2.16 -34.87 56.13
N CYS A 2 -0.90 -34.88 55.66
CA CYS A 2 -0.41 -33.93 54.63
C CYS A 2 -0.23 -34.51 53.21
N SER A 3 -0.50 -35.80 52.98
CA SER A 3 -0.16 -36.45 51.69
C SER A 3 -1.28 -36.40 50.64
N ARG A 4 -2.56 -36.29 51.04
CA ARG A 4 -3.69 -36.31 50.10
C ARG A 4 -4.03 -34.96 49.48
N VAL A 5 -3.70 -33.84 50.14
CA VAL A 5 -3.95 -32.49 49.60
C VAL A 5 -2.94 -32.13 48.52
N ALA A 6 -1.67 -32.54 48.67
CA ALA A 6 -0.64 -32.29 47.67
C ALA A 6 -0.91 -32.99 46.33
N LEU A 7 -1.46 -34.22 46.36
CA LEU A 7 -1.77 -34.97 45.14
C LEU A 7 -2.95 -34.37 44.35
N VAL A 8 -3.94 -33.81 45.04
CA VAL A 8 -5.11 -33.17 44.42
C VAL A 8 -4.74 -31.82 43.79
N VAL A 9 -3.80 -31.07 44.39
CA VAL A 9 -3.30 -29.82 43.80
C VAL A 9 -2.42 -30.11 42.57
N VAL A 10 -1.58 -31.15 42.60
CA VAL A 10 -0.79 -31.52 41.41
C VAL A 10 -1.69 -32.03 40.28
N LEU A 11 -2.71 -32.83 40.55
CA LEU A 11 -3.66 -33.27 39.52
C LEU A 11 -4.51 -32.12 38.94
N LEU A 12 -4.91 -31.13 39.75
CA LEU A 12 -5.64 -29.95 39.26
C LEU A 12 -4.76 -28.98 38.44
N VAL A 13 -3.45 -28.92 38.71
CA VAL A 13 -2.50 -28.10 37.92
C VAL A 13 -2.19 -28.76 36.57
N PHE A 14 -2.24 -30.10 36.47
CA PHE A 14 -2.04 -30.83 35.21
C PHE A 14 -3.34 -31.14 34.44
N SER A 15 -4.51 -30.88 35.02
CA SER A 15 -5.82 -31.05 34.36
C SER A 15 -6.51 -29.74 34.01
N ALA A 16 -5.85 -28.60 34.20
CA ALA A 16 -6.25 -27.39 33.48
C ALA A 16 -6.08 -27.72 31.99
N PRO A 17 -7.10 -27.56 31.13
CA PRO A 17 -6.87 -27.63 29.71
C PRO A 17 -5.71 -26.68 29.44
N PHE A 18 -4.69 -27.16 28.72
CA PHE A 18 -3.83 -26.25 27.99
C PHE A 18 -4.80 -25.41 27.17
N LEU A 19 -5.10 -24.20 27.66
CA LEU A 19 -5.59 -23.12 26.82
C LEU A 19 -4.40 -22.91 25.90
N TYR A 20 -4.39 -23.67 24.80
CA TYR A 20 -3.65 -23.26 23.63
C TYR A 20 -4.06 -21.81 23.40
N ALA A 21 -3.09 -20.91 23.47
CA ALA A 21 -3.27 -19.55 23.04
C ALA A 21 -3.41 -19.57 21.50
N ASP A 22 -4.45 -20.22 20.98
CA ASP A 22 -4.89 -20.13 19.58
C ASP A 22 -5.60 -18.78 19.34
N HIS A 23 -5.55 -17.86 20.31
CA HIS A 23 -6.22 -16.56 20.29
C HIS A 23 -5.29 -15.39 19.97
N LEU A 24 -3.98 -15.63 19.75
CA LEU A 24 -2.98 -14.56 19.61
C LEU A 24 -2.00 -14.75 18.44
N ILE A 25 -2.28 -15.66 17.52
CA ILE A 25 -1.73 -15.53 16.17
C ILE A 25 -2.61 -14.47 15.52
N ALA A 26 -2.06 -13.31 15.16
CA ALA A 26 -2.73 -12.46 14.19
C ALA A 26 -2.79 -13.25 12.87
N GLU A 27 -3.80 -14.10 12.68
CA GLU A 27 -4.07 -14.92 11.47
C GLU A 27 -4.52 -14.03 10.31
N CYS A 28 -3.77 -12.97 10.06
CA CYS A 28 -4.22 -11.89 9.25
C CYS A 28 -3.20 -11.41 8.23
N PRO A 29 -2.53 -12.34 7.51
CA PRO A 29 -1.72 -11.94 6.37
C PRO A 29 -2.64 -11.22 5.37
N LEU A 30 -2.17 -10.06 4.88
CA LEU A 30 -2.69 -9.47 3.66
C LEU A 30 -2.81 -10.56 2.59
N SER A 31 -3.89 -10.59 1.80
CA SER A 31 -3.93 -11.46 0.61
C SER A 31 -4.13 -10.64 -0.63
N LEU A 32 -3.63 -11.15 -1.75
CA LEU A 32 -3.89 -10.57 -3.05
C LEU A 32 -5.41 -10.57 -3.28
N ALA A 33 -5.95 -9.38 -3.51
CA ALA A 33 -7.37 -9.13 -3.66
C ALA A 33 -7.76 -8.87 -5.11
N ASP A 34 -6.90 -8.18 -5.86
CA ASP A 34 -7.10 -7.87 -7.28
C ASP A 34 -5.78 -7.50 -7.95
N VAL A 35 -5.69 -7.71 -9.26
CA VAL A 35 -4.52 -7.42 -10.11
C VAL A 35 -4.98 -6.80 -11.42
N ASN A 36 -4.34 -5.69 -11.81
CA ASN A 36 -4.51 -5.10 -13.13
C ASN A 36 -3.18 -5.09 -13.91
N PRO A 37 -3.04 -5.92 -14.97
CA PRO A 37 -1.78 -6.11 -15.68
C PRO A 37 -1.14 -4.81 -16.15
N ALA A 38 0.19 -4.79 -16.21
CA ALA A 38 0.91 -3.69 -16.84
C ALA A 38 0.64 -3.67 -18.35
N SER A 39 0.51 -2.47 -18.92
CA SER A 39 0.43 -2.30 -20.38
C SER A 39 1.77 -2.53 -21.08
N THR A 40 2.87 -2.34 -20.36
CA THR A 40 4.27 -2.46 -20.82
C THR A 40 5.17 -2.71 -19.61
N ASP A 41 6.26 -3.49 -19.74
CA ASP A 41 7.30 -3.59 -18.69
C ASP A 41 8.05 -2.25 -18.52
N PHE A 42 8.43 -1.92 -17.28
CA PHE A 42 8.94 -0.58 -16.96
C PHE A 42 10.03 -0.52 -15.87
N ASP A 43 10.81 -1.59 -15.68
CA ASP A 43 11.82 -1.77 -14.61
C ASP A 43 12.71 -0.55 -14.29
N LEU A 44 12.96 0.34 -15.27
CA LEU A 44 13.83 1.51 -15.14
C LEU A 44 13.10 2.87 -15.12
N SER A 45 11.78 2.87 -15.04
CA SER A 45 10.99 4.10 -15.11
C SER A 45 10.49 4.54 -13.72
N PRO A 46 10.24 5.85 -13.51
CA PRO A 46 9.65 6.34 -12.28
C PRO A 46 8.33 5.64 -11.99
N HIS A 47 8.12 5.28 -10.74
CA HIS A 47 6.92 4.60 -10.31
C HIS A 47 6.52 5.12 -8.93
N GLY A 48 5.21 5.09 -8.65
CA GLY A 48 4.66 5.75 -7.48
C GLY A 48 3.17 5.50 -7.35
N VAL A 49 2.70 5.22 -6.14
CA VAL A 49 1.27 5.24 -5.83
C VAL A 49 1.03 6.40 -4.87
N PHE A 50 -0.01 7.20 -5.15
CA PHE A 50 -0.33 8.40 -4.38
C PHE A 50 -1.83 8.49 -4.15
N ARG A 51 -2.22 9.06 -3.02
CA ARG A 51 -3.63 9.33 -2.70
C ARG A 51 -3.89 10.83 -2.67
N SER A 52 -5.00 11.25 -3.27
CA SER A 52 -5.52 12.61 -3.21
C SER A 52 -7.03 12.58 -2.97
N GLY A 53 -7.45 12.75 -1.71
CA GLY A 53 -8.85 12.58 -1.34
C GLY A 53 -9.33 11.14 -1.59
N ASN A 54 -10.31 10.99 -2.49
CA ASN A 54 -10.89 9.69 -2.90
C ASN A 54 -10.29 9.15 -4.21
N THR A 55 -9.28 9.82 -4.75
CA THR A 55 -8.60 9.43 -5.98
C THR A 55 -7.24 8.83 -5.65
N VAL A 56 -6.89 7.77 -6.36
CA VAL A 56 -5.58 7.12 -6.26
C VAL A 56 -4.91 7.20 -7.61
N PHE A 57 -3.66 7.62 -7.61
CA PHE A 57 -2.84 7.70 -8.80
C PHE A 57 -1.76 6.63 -8.72
N ALA A 58 -1.63 5.81 -9.75
CA ALA A 58 -0.55 4.85 -9.89
C ALA A 58 0.26 5.23 -11.13
N LEU A 59 1.47 5.73 -10.91
CA LEU A 59 2.45 5.98 -11.95
C LEU A 59 3.25 4.71 -12.21
N ARG A 60 3.16 4.21 -13.44
CA ARG A 60 3.85 3.04 -13.97
C ARG A 60 4.68 3.47 -15.17
N GLY A 61 5.89 3.91 -14.89
CA GLY A 61 6.73 4.56 -15.89
C GLY A 61 6.12 5.83 -16.45
N ASN A 62 5.71 5.81 -17.71
CA ASN A 62 5.03 6.94 -18.34
C ASN A 62 3.49 6.83 -18.29
N VAL A 63 2.93 5.77 -17.70
CA VAL A 63 1.48 5.60 -17.59
C VAL A 63 1.00 6.02 -16.20
N LEU A 64 0.19 7.07 -16.13
CA LEU A 64 -0.53 7.46 -14.92
C LEU A 64 -1.95 6.87 -14.97
N SER A 65 -2.16 5.79 -14.24
CA SER A 65 -3.50 5.22 -14.04
C SER A 65 -4.17 5.94 -12.87
N THR A 66 -5.37 6.47 -13.12
CA THR A 66 -6.19 7.12 -12.09
C THR A 66 -7.32 6.19 -11.69
N TYR A 67 -7.44 5.97 -10.40
CA TYR A 67 -8.47 5.14 -9.80
C TYR A 67 -9.37 5.98 -8.90
N THR A 68 -10.64 5.61 -8.89
CA THR A 68 -11.61 6.14 -7.92
C THR A 68 -11.98 5.06 -6.94
N VAL A 69 -12.01 5.41 -5.66
CA VAL A 69 -12.51 4.54 -4.60
C VAL A 69 -14.03 4.44 -4.72
N ASN A 70 -14.56 3.23 -4.85
CA ASN A 70 -15.99 2.98 -4.86
C ASN A 70 -16.58 3.04 -3.44
N ASP A 71 -17.90 2.86 -3.35
CA ASP A 71 -18.70 2.88 -2.12
C ASP A 71 -18.26 1.87 -1.04
N VAL A 72 -17.44 0.89 -1.40
CA VAL A 72 -16.93 -0.16 -0.50
C VAL A 72 -15.41 -0.21 -0.41
N GLY A 73 -14.73 0.85 -0.85
CA GLY A 73 -13.28 0.96 -0.69
C GLY A 73 -12.46 0.29 -1.80
N ASN A 74 -13.07 -0.36 -2.80
CA ASN A 74 -12.33 -0.94 -3.93
C ASN A 74 -11.98 0.14 -4.96
N LEU A 75 -10.84 -0.03 -5.63
CA LEU A 75 -10.45 0.85 -6.73
C LEU A 75 -11.10 0.41 -8.04
N GLN A 76 -11.65 1.36 -8.76
CA GLN A 76 -12.04 1.20 -10.16
C GLN A 76 -11.17 2.12 -11.01
N ILE A 77 -10.64 1.59 -12.12
CA ILE A 77 -9.91 2.39 -13.10
C ILE A 77 -10.88 3.43 -13.65
N ALA A 78 -10.59 4.70 -13.39
CA ALA A 78 -11.34 5.81 -13.95
C ALA A 78 -10.79 6.18 -15.34
N ARG A 79 -9.47 6.10 -15.51
CA ARG A 79 -8.75 6.48 -16.74
C ARG A 79 -7.27 6.10 -16.65
N GLU A 80 -6.61 6.10 -17.80
CA GLU A 80 -5.15 5.98 -17.91
C GLU A 80 -4.64 7.08 -18.85
N ASP A 81 -3.57 7.77 -18.45
CA ASP A 81 -2.96 8.85 -19.21
C ASP A 81 -1.46 8.61 -19.38
N PHE A 82 -0.90 9.07 -20.50
CA PHE A 82 0.55 9.06 -20.69
C PHE A 82 1.14 10.40 -20.20
N ILE A 83 2.11 10.32 -19.28
CA ILE A 83 2.85 11.46 -18.74
C ILE A 83 4.36 11.22 -18.82
N GLY A 84 5.13 12.28 -18.97
CA GLY A 84 6.60 12.25 -19.03
C GLY A 84 7.18 11.74 -20.35
N SER A 85 8.47 12.04 -20.57
CA SER A 85 9.30 11.35 -21.56
C SER A 85 9.86 10.07 -20.93
N LEU A 86 9.87 8.97 -21.68
CA LEU A 86 10.38 7.66 -21.25
C LEU A 86 11.79 7.77 -20.66
N GLY A 87 12.02 7.12 -19.51
CA GLY A 87 13.34 6.91 -18.92
C GLY A 87 13.67 7.87 -17.77
N ALA A 88 13.97 7.33 -16.60
CA ALA A 88 14.97 7.99 -15.77
C ALA A 88 16.33 7.54 -16.34
N ARG A 89 17.26 8.48 -16.57
CA ARG A 89 18.64 8.15 -17.02
C ARG A 89 19.38 7.25 -16.02
N GLU A 90 18.89 7.21 -14.79
CA GLU A 90 19.42 6.48 -13.65
C GLU A 90 18.33 5.63 -13.01
N THR A 91 18.71 4.47 -12.48
CA THR A 91 17.81 3.58 -11.74
C THR A 91 17.08 4.37 -10.65
N GLU A 92 15.74 4.37 -10.66
CA GLU A 92 14.88 5.01 -9.62
C GLU A 92 14.72 6.54 -9.75
N GLY A 93 14.15 7.05 -10.86
CA GLY A 93 13.75 8.47 -10.93
C GLY A 93 12.75 8.84 -9.83
N GLY A 94 13.08 9.87 -9.05
CA GLY A 94 12.32 10.28 -7.88
C GLY A 94 10.94 10.82 -8.27
N VAL A 95 9.95 10.53 -7.43
CA VAL A 95 8.58 11.02 -7.58
C VAL A 95 8.09 11.54 -6.24
N ALA A 96 7.41 12.68 -6.24
CA ALA A 96 6.71 13.20 -5.07
C ALA A 96 5.34 13.73 -5.45
N PHE A 97 4.41 13.69 -4.51
CA PHE A 97 3.07 14.24 -4.69
C PHE A 97 2.74 15.20 -3.56
N ASN A 98 2.22 16.38 -3.89
CA ASN A 98 1.81 17.37 -2.90
C ASN A 98 0.72 18.29 -3.46
N ASN A 99 -0.34 18.53 -2.69
CA ASN A 99 -1.43 19.46 -3.02
C ASN A 99 -2.03 19.30 -4.44
N GLY A 100 -2.12 18.06 -4.93
CA GLY A 100 -2.65 17.78 -6.26
C GLY A 100 -1.65 17.95 -7.41
N PHE A 101 -0.38 18.19 -7.11
CA PHE A 101 0.70 18.25 -8.09
C PHE A 101 1.61 17.03 -7.94
N LEU A 102 1.97 16.45 -9.09
CA LEU A 102 2.93 15.38 -9.22
C LEU A 102 4.27 15.96 -9.70
N TYR A 103 5.31 15.75 -8.91
CA TYR A 103 6.69 16.09 -9.22
C TYR A 103 7.41 14.84 -9.67
N LEU A 104 7.97 14.88 -10.86
CA LEU A 104 8.55 13.72 -11.53
C LEU A 104 9.97 14.06 -12.00
N SER A 105 10.95 13.27 -11.59
CA SER A 105 12.27 13.30 -12.21
C SER A 105 12.33 12.32 -13.38
N SER A 106 12.45 12.84 -14.61
CA SER A 106 12.53 12.07 -15.85
C SER A 106 13.77 12.43 -16.67
N GLU A 107 13.96 11.82 -17.85
CA GLU A 107 15.02 12.18 -18.81
C GLU A 107 14.90 13.64 -19.29
N ALA A 108 13.69 14.20 -19.30
CA ALA A 108 13.48 15.60 -19.67
C ALA A 108 13.80 16.59 -18.54
N GLY A 109 14.19 16.10 -17.34
CA GLY A 109 14.50 16.88 -16.16
C GLY A 109 13.43 16.76 -15.08
N LEU A 110 13.24 17.82 -14.30
CA LEU A 110 12.20 17.90 -13.28
C LEU A 110 10.89 18.41 -13.90
N GLU A 111 9.88 17.55 -13.96
CA GLU A 111 8.56 17.82 -14.51
C GLU A 111 7.52 17.96 -13.41
N VAL A 112 6.58 18.90 -13.62
CA VAL A 112 5.48 19.15 -12.68
C VAL A 112 4.16 19.01 -13.43
N TYR A 113 3.30 18.12 -12.94
CA TYR A 113 1.97 17.87 -13.50
C TYR A 113 0.87 18.29 -12.51
N ASP A 114 -0.12 19.02 -13.00
CA ASP A 114 -1.35 19.32 -12.24
C ASP A 114 -2.34 18.17 -12.40
N LEU A 115 -2.66 17.52 -11.29
CA LEU A 115 -3.60 16.39 -11.19
C LEU A 115 -4.94 16.77 -10.55
N ARG A 116 -5.15 18.02 -10.14
CA ARG A 116 -6.34 18.42 -9.34
C ARG A 116 -7.67 18.19 -10.07
N ASN A 117 -7.65 18.26 -11.40
CA ASN A 117 -8.83 18.05 -12.25
C ASN A 117 -8.85 16.67 -12.93
N VAL A 118 -7.92 15.78 -12.56
CA VAL A 118 -7.81 14.43 -13.12
C VAL A 118 -8.77 13.50 -12.36
N ARG A 119 -9.87 13.15 -13.03
CA ARG A 119 -10.93 12.25 -12.55
C ARG A 119 -11.69 11.66 -13.72
N SER A 120 -12.61 10.74 -13.46
CA SER A 120 -13.57 10.26 -14.46
C SER A 120 -14.34 11.43 -15.07
N GLY A 121 -14.32 11.56 -16.41
CA GLY A 121 -14.89 12.70 -17.14
C GLY A 121 -14.19 14.05 -16.94
N GLY A 122 -13.03 14.08 -16.26
CA GLY A 122 -12.23 15.28 -16.02
C GLY A 122 -11.14 15.52 -17.09
N ASN A 123 -10.30 16.52 -16.86
CA ASN A 123 -9.19 16.87 -17.77
C ASN A 123 -8.01 15.91 -17.60
N ALA A 124 -7.22 15.70 -18.66
CA ALA A 124 -5.96 14.98 -18.57
C ALA A 124 -4.93 15.71 -17.68
N PRO A 125 -3.93 15.00 -17.15
CA PRO A 125 -2.80 15.61 -16.45
C PRO A 125 -2.20 16.74 -17.30
N ILE A 126 -2.00 17.90 -16.69
CA ILE A 126 -1.45 19.07 -17.37
C ILE A 126 0.00 19.25 -16.96
N LEU A 127 0.93 19.15 -17.90
CA LEU A 127 2.32 19.57 -17.67
C LEU A 127 2.33 21.09 -17.45
N VAL A 128 2.56 21.52 -16.21
CA VAL A 128 2.59 22.94 -15.86
C VAL A 128 4.00 23.53 -15.94
N ALA A 129 5.01 22.72 -15.65
CA ALA A 129 6.40 23.16 -15.75
C ALA A 129 7.37 22.01 -16.02
N ARG A 130 8.49 22.35 -16.64
CA ARG A 130 9.63 21.46 -16.84
C ARG A 130 10.92 22.25 -16.66
N THR A 131 11.84 21.72 -15.87
CA THR A 131 13.19 22.27 -15.67
C THR A 131 14.23 21.27 -16.17
N PRO A 132 14.78 21.46 -17.39
CA PRO A 132 15.75 20.54 -17.98
C PRO A 132 17.04 20.41 -17.16
N GLY A 133 17.67 19.24 -17.21
CA GLY A 133 18.97 18.97 -16.58
C GLY A 133 18.93 18.72 -15.07
N LEU A 134 17.75 18.80 -14.46
CA LEU A 134 17.54 18.44 -13.06
C LEU A 134 17.05 17.00 -12.95
N HIS A 135 17.92 16.12 -12.46
CA HIS A 135 17.61 14.71 -12.25
C HIS A 135 17.81 14.36 -10.78
N TYR A 136 16.76 13.83 -10.17
CA TYR A 136 16.71 13.52 -8.76
C TYR A 136 16.33 12.06 -8.57
N ARG A 137 17.04 11.37 -7.70
CA ARG A 137 16.73 9.98 -7.36
C ARG A 137 15.60 9.88 -6.35
N ARG A 138 15.56 10.80 -5.39
CA ARG A 138 14.50 10.89 -4.38
C ARG A 138 13.95 12.30 -4.39
N LEU A 139 12.63 12.39 -4.33
CA LEU A 139 11.90 13.63 -4.18
C LEU A 139 11.03 13.51 -2.93
N ALA A 140 10.99 14.58 -2.14
CA ALA A 140 10.02 14.75 -1.07
C ALA A 140 9.40 16.13 -1.21
N ALA A 141 8.10 16.25 -1.02
CA ALA A 141 7.38 17.52 -1.12
C ALA A 141 6.49 17.71 0.11
N ALA A 142 6.50 18.90 0.68
CA ALA A 142 5.59 19.28 1.76
C ALA A 142 5.35 20.79 1.76
N ASN A 143 4.10 21.20 1.97
CA ASN A 143 3.69 22.61 1.94
C ASN A 143 4.15 23.29 0.64
N ASN A 144 4.98 24.32 0.74
CA ASN A 144 5.52 25.08 -0.39
C ASN A 144 6.98 24.72 -0.70
N ARG A 145 7.44 23.53 -0.30
CA ARG A 145 8.84 23.12 -0.46
C ARG A 145 8.95 21.75 -1.12
N LEU A 146 9.92 21.64 -2.02
CA LEU A 146 10.35 20.39 -2.64
C LEU A 146 11.82 20.18 -2.30
N ALA A 147 12.16 18.99 -1.84
CA ALA A 147 13.54 18.55 -1.62
C ALA A 147 13.87 17.46 -2.63
N GLY A 148 14.99 17.61 -3.34
CA GLY A 148 15.48 16.64 -4.30
C GLY A 148 16.86 16.14 -3.94
N LEU A 149 17.03 14.83 -3.84
CA LEU A 149 18.34 14.22 -3.65
C LEU A 149 19.08 14.16 -4.99
N TYR A 150 20.02 15.08 -5.18
CA TYR A 150 20.79 15.22 -6.42
C TYR A 150 21.94 14.21 -6.43
N PRO A 151 22.04 13.33 -7.43
CA PRO A 151 23.14 12.38 -7.54
C PRO A 151 24.44 13.12 -7.88
N SER A 152 25.55 12.71 -7.25
CA SER A 152 26.88 13.29 -7.53
C SER A 152 27.58 12.69 -8.75
N THR A 153 27.16 11.49 -9.08
CA THR A 153 27.63 10.61 -10.15
C THR A 153 26.43 9.79 -10.59
N ASP A 154 26.46 9.21 -11.79
CA ASP A 154 25.37 8.32 -12.29
C ASP A 154 25.15 7.07 -11.37
N LEU A 155 25.96 6.89 -10.31
CA LEU A 155 25.84 5.85 -9.29
C LEU A 155 25.47 6.44 -7.93
N PRO A 156 24.43 5.90 -7.25
CA PRO A 156 24.01 6.38 -5.94
C PRO A 156 25.00 6.02 -4.83
N CYS A 157 25.04 6.81 -3.75
CA CYS A 157 25.74 6.50 -2.50
C CYS A 157 25.49 5.10 -1.96
N TYR A 158 24.22 4.70 -1.95
CA TYR A 158 23.74 3.39 -1.54
C TYR A 158 22.62 2.95 -2.50
N PRO A 159 22.54 1.69 -2.95
CA PRO A 159 23.37 0.52 -2.61
C PRO A 159 24.64 0.40 -3.47
N LYS A 160 24.77 1.19 -4.53
CA LYS A 160 25.78 1.00 -5.59
C LYS A 160 27.02 1.87 -5.42
N GLY A 161 27.11 2.64 -4.33
CA GLY A 161 28.15 3.62 -4.10
C GLY A 161 29.16 3.17 -3.06
N THR A 162 30.21 3.98 -2.91
CA THR A 162 31.19 3.81 -1.84
C THR A 162 30.75 4.58 -0.61
N SER A 163 31.26 4.21 0.58
CA SER A 163 31.07 4.95 1.83
C SER A 163 31.66 6.39 1.82
N LEU A 164 32.19 6.84 0.68
CA LEU A 164 32.77 8.15 0.43
C LEU A 164 32.11 8.82 -0.79
N CYS A 165 30.80 8.68 -0.91
CA CYS A 165 30.04 9.39 -1.92
C CYS A 165 29.71 10.83 -1.45
N SER A 166 29.58 11.76 -2.39
CA SER A 166 29.42 13.20 -2.10
C SER A 166 28.27 13.78 -2.90
N ASN A 167 27.05 13.67 -2.40
CA ASN A 167 25.84 14.23 -3.02
C ASN A 167 25.26 15.41 -2.22
N GLN A 168 24.10 15.92 -2.63
CA GLN A 168 23.44 17.05 -1.98
C GLN A 168 21.92 16.95 -2.02
N ILE A 169 21.26 17.62 -1.07
CA ILE A 169 19.80 17.78 -1.06
C ILE A 169 19.49 19.20 -1.55
N ASP A 170 18.96 19.33 -2.76
CA ASP A 170 18.52 20.60 -3.31
C ASP A 170 17.14 20.96 -2.78
N LEU A 171 16.95 22.24 -2.45
CA LEU A 171 15.69 22.78 -1.97
C LEU A 171 15.10 23.74 -2.99
N PHE A 172 13.83 23.53 -3.30
CA PHE A 172 13.04 24.34 -4.21
C PHE A 172 11.83 24.95 -3.49
N ASP A 173 11.51 26.18 -3.87
CA ASP A 173 10.22 26.80 -3.58
C ASP A 173 9.21 26.36 -4.64
N ILE A 174 8.09 25.82 -4.16
CA ILE A 174 6.94 25.38 -4.96
C ILE A 174 5.64 26.07 -4.51
N SER A 175 5.74 27.24 -3.88
CA SER A 175 4.58 28.07 -3.48
C SER A 175 3.67 28.46 -4.66
N THR A 176 4.24 28.54 -5.86
CA THR A 176 3.54 28.75 -7.13
C THR A 176 3.73 27.53 -8.04
N PRO A 177 3.03 26.40 -7.77
CA PRO A 177 3.28 25.13 -8.45
C PRO A 177 2.90 25.12 -9.95
N THR A 178 2.28 26.20 -10.45
CA THR A 178 1.97 26.40 -11.88
C THR A 178 3.15 26.96 -12.68
N VAL A 179 4.28 27.27 -12.04
CA VAL A 179 5.53 27.66 -12.70
C VAL A 179 6.65 26.70 -12.30
N ALA A 180 7.78 26.78 -13.01
CA ALA A 180 8.94 25.96 -12.70
C ALA A 180 9.38 26.17 -11.23
N PRO A 181 9.67 25.07 -10.49
CA PRO A 181 10.20 25.17 -9.13
C PRO A 181 11.42 26.08 -9.08
N THR A 182 11.46 27.00 -8.13
CA THR A 182 12.57 27.94 -7.99
C THR A 182 13.61 27.36 -7.05
N PHE A 183 14.84 27.16 -7.52
CA PHE A 183 15.93 26.71 -6.67
C PHE A 183 16.22 27.74 -5.57
N VAL A 184 16.38 27.27 -4.33
CA VAL A 184 16.58 28.13 -3.15
C VAL A 184 17.96 27.92 -2.54
N SER A 185 18.32 26.68 -2.22
CA SER A 185 19.60 26.33 -1.62
C SER A 185 19.89 24.83 -1.77
N SER A 186 21.05 24.39 -1.29
CA SER A 186 21.40 22.97 -1.25
C SER A 186 22.14 22.60 0.04
N ILE A 187 21.93 21.39 0.54
CA ILE A 187 22.60 20.82 1.72
C ILE A 187 23.55 19.72 1.25
N SER A 188 24.84 20.05 1.17
CA SER A 188 25.86 19.10 0.77
C SER A 188 26.07 17.99 1.81
N SER A 189 26.37 16.77 1.38
CA SER A 189 26.81 15.69 2.28
C SER A 189 28.25 15.86 2.79
N ASN A 190 29.00 16.83 2.28
CA ASN A 190 30.36 17.15 2.73
C ASN A 190 30.39 18.12 3.91
N ILE A 191 29.28 18.79 4.22
CA ILE A 191 29.23 19.66 5.39
C ILE A 191 29.27 18.81 6.67
N ARG A 192 29.88 19.36 7.72
CA ARG A 192 29.96 18.74 9.05
C ARG A 192 29.04 19.51 10.01
N PRO A 193 27.72 19.37 9.89
CA PRO A 193 26.77 20.19 10.64
C PRO A 193 26.83 19.96 12.15
N PHE A 194 27.34 18.80 12.60
CA PHE A 194 27.37 18.41 14.01
C PHE A 194 28.76 17.93 14.42
N ALA A 195 29.46 18.73 15.24
CA ALA A 195 30.72 18.38 15.90
C ALA A 195 31.77 17.67 15.01
N GLY A 196 31.87 18.05 13.74
CA GLY A 196 32.83 17.45 12.81
C GLY A 196 32.40 16.13 12.16
N ILE A 197 31.16 15.66 12.31
CA ILE A 197 30.70 14.40 11.70
C ILE A 197 29.99 14.71 10.38
N ALA A 198 30.54 14.18 9.28
CA ALA A 198 29.93 14.28 7.96
C ALA A 198 28.89 13.17 7.76
N PRO A 199 27.79 13.44 7.04
CA PRO A 199 26.83 12.42 6.60
C PRO A 199 27.46 11.25 5.82
N LEU A 200 28.57 11.48 5.10
CA LEU A 200 29.19 10.51 4.18
C LEU A 200 28.25 10.09 3.05
N GLY A 201 27.49 11.07 2.53
CA GLY A 201 26.46 10.88 1.52
C GLY A 201 25.05 10.77 2.09
N TRP A 202 24.09 11.37 1.42
CA TRP A 202 22.67 11.24 1.72
C TRP A 202 22.09 10.01 1.00
N ASN A 203 21.36 9.17 1.74
CA ASN A 203 20.69 7.99 1.20
C ASN A 203 19.23 8.29 0.81
N ASP A 204 18.53 9.09 1.61
CA ASP A 204 17.11 9.43 1.40
C ASP A 204 16.72 10.74 2.10
N VAL A 205 15.55 11.27 1.74
CA VAL A 205 15.03 12.55 2.23
C VAL A 205 13.51 12.50 2.47
N ALA A 206 13.04 13.11 3.55
CA ALA A 206 11.62 13.25 3.86
C ALA A 206 11.33 14.55 4.62
N PHE A 207 10.07 15.00 4.63
CA PHE A 207 9.61 16.05 5.53
C PHE A 207 8.84 15.44 6.71
N ASN A 208 9.07 15.94 7.92
CA ASN A 208 8.37 15.50 9.13
C ASN A 208 8.33 16.63 10.17
N SER A 209 7.17 16.89 10.77
CA SER A 209 6.96 17.95 11.78
C SER A 209 7.49 19.34 11.33
N GLY A 210 7.39 19.65 10.03
CA GLY A 210 7.91 20.90 9.46
C GLY A 210 9.44 20.99 9.32
N LEU A 211 10.16 19.94 9.72
CA LEU A 211 11.60 19.79 9.52
C LEU A 211 11.88 18.99 8.25
N LEU A 212 13.06 19.23 7.67
CA LEU A 212 13.64 18.38 6.64
C LEU A 212 14.49 17.30 7.30
N MET A 213 14.22 16.05 6.94
CA MET A 213 14.93 14.88 7.43
C MET A 213 15.81 14.33 6.30
N GLY A 214 17.10 14.11 6.60
CA GLY A 214 18.04 13.43 5.72
C GLY A 214 18.66 12.24 6.45
N ILE A 215 18.74 11.09 5.79
CA ILE A 215 19.37 9.88 6.36
C ILE A 215 20.66 9.55 5.62
N SER A 216 21.63 9.02 6.36
CA SER A 216 22.88 8.49 5.82
C SER A 216 23.35 7.25 6.57
N GLU A 217 24.48 6.69 6.12
CA GLU A 217 25.21 5.62 6.81
C GLU A 217 25.76 6.03 8.19
N THR A 218 25.72 7.33 8.53
CA THR A 218 26.22 7.83 9.83
C THR A 218 25.11 8.31 10.76
N GLY A 219 23.88 8.48 10.28
CA GLY A 219 22.76 8.85 11.14
C GLY A 219 21.58 9.50 10.42
N LEU A 220 20.54 9.79 11.21
CA LEU A 220 19.42 10.67 10.84
C LEU A 220 19.75 12.11 11.23
N TYR A 221 19.50 13.03 10.31
CA TYR A 221 19.79 14.45 10.44
C TYR A 221 18.50 15.25 10.28
N ALA A 222 18.19 16.13 11.24
CA ALA A 222 17.09 17.09 11.14
C ALA A 222 17.61 18.49 10.82
N PHE A 223 16.95 19.14 9.87
CA PHE A 223 17.19 20.53 9.48
C PHE A 223 15.93 21.37 9.64
N ASP A 224 16.06 22.49 10.34
CA ASP A 224 15.09 23.57 10.32
C ASP A 224 15.27 24.36 9.03
N ILE A 225 14.21 24.36 8.25
CA ILE A 225 14.13 24.97 6.94
C ILE A 225 13.12 26.11 6.92
N THR A 226 12.74 26.67 8.08
CA THR A 226 11.90 27.88 8.19
C THR A 226 12.40 28.98 7.26
N ASN A 227 13.71 29.14 7.16
CA ASN A 227 14.38 29.83 6.07
C ASN A 227 15.06 28.81 5.12
N SER A 228 14.39 28.46 4.02
CA SER A 228 14.93 27.53 3.02
C SER A 228 16.23 28.00 2.37
N ALA A 229 16.54 29.30 2.38
CA ALA A 229 17.79 29.82 1.82
C ALA A 229 19.01 29.60 2.73
N ALA A 230 18.77 29.32 4.02
CA ALA A 230 19.80 29.02 5.00
C ALA A 230 19.32 27.91 5.96
N PRO A 231 19.22 26.65 5.50
CA PRO A 231 18.84 25.52 6.34
C PRO A 231 19.76 25.41 7.56
N ARG A 232 19.17 25.25 8.75
CA ARG A 232 19.90 25.13 10.00
C ARG A 232 19.81 23.70 10.52
N ALA A 233 20.96 23.09 10.79
CA ALA A 233 21.01 21.77 11.43
C ALA A 233 20.49 21.85 12.88
N VAL A 234 19.57 20.98 13.25
CA VAL A 234 18.88 20.99 14.56
C VAL A 234 19.41 19.88 15.46
N GLU A 235 19.28 18.63 15.04
CA GLU A 235 19.71 17.46 15.81
C GLU A 235 20.18 16.34 14.88
N ARG A 236 21.02 15.48 15.43
CA ARG A 236 21.43 14.22 14.81
C ARG A 236 21.11 13.07 15.76
N LEU A 237 20.50 12.04 15.21
CA LEU A 237 20.38 10.73 15.85
C LEU A 237 21.36 9.77 15.18
N ALA A 238 22.25 9.15 15.96
CA ALA A 238 23.28 8.23 15.45
C ALA A 238 22.70 6.83 15.13
N ILE A 239 21.57 6.78 14.41
CA ILE A 239 20.97 5.57 13.86
C ILE A 239 21.15 5.64 12.34
N PRO A 240 22.01 4.80 11.75
CA PRO A 240 22.22 4.78 10.31
C PRO A 240 20.98 4.23 9.59
N GLY A 241 20.79 4.64 8.35
CA GLY A 241 19.66 4.21 7.54
C GLY A 241 19.87 4.39 6.05
N LYS A 242 19.06 3.66 5.28
CA LYS A 242 19.11 3.61 3.82
C LYS A 242 17.90 4.25 3.16
N TRP A 243 16.77 4.29 3.85
CA TRP A 243 15.53 4.88 3.39
C TRP A 243 14.71 5.40 4.57
N LEU A 244 13.82 6.34 4.29
CA LEU A 244 12.94 6.97 5.27
C LEU A 244 11.47 6.77 4.89
N VAL A 245 10.64 6.56 5.90
CA VAL A 245 9.19 6.73 5.77
C VAL A 245 8.73 7.71 6.82
N SER A 246 8.08 8.77 6.39
CA SER A 246 7.55 9.82 7.25
C SER A 246 6.04 9.83 7.15
N ASN A 247 5.36 10.03 8.28
CA ASN A 247 3.94 10.33 8.29
C ASN A 247 3.63 11.84 8.13
N GLY A 248 4.66 12.67 7.94
CA GLY A 248 4.56 14.13 7.85
C GLY A 248 4.29 14.84 9.19
N ALA A 249 3.80 14.12 10.19
CA ALA A 249 3.56 14.60 11.55
C ALA A 249 4.78 14.31 12.42
N ASP A 250 4.67 13.45 13.43
CA ASP A 250 5.64 13.25 14.52
C ASP A 250 6.32 11.88 14.50
N PHE A 251 6.18 11.12 13.42
CA PHE A 251 6.71 9.76 13.32
C PHE A 251 7.56 9.55 12.08
N ILE A 252 8.72 8.94 12.25
CA ILE A 252 9.61 8.54 11.16
C ILE A 252 10.11 7.11 11.37
N ALA A 253 10.09 6.32 10.31
CA ALA A 253 10.74 5.01 10.24
C ALA A 253 12.04 5.12 9.43
N ILE A 254 13.11 4.59 10.00
CA ILE A 254 14.47 4.57 9.46
C ILE A 254 14.77 3.13 9.06
N GLY A 255 14.79 2.85 7.77
CA GLY A 255 14.95 1.50 7.28
C GLY A 255 16.39 1.16 6.89
N ASN A 256 16.77 -0.07 7.19
CA ASN A 256 17.98 -0.74 6.73
C ASN A 256 17.61 -2.03 6.00
N ASP A 257 18.61 -2.83 5.60
CA ASP A 257 18.32 -4.09 4.90
C ASP A 257 17.60 -5.09 5.81
N THR A 258 17.92 -5.14 7.10
CA THR A 258 17.39 -6.17 8.02
C THR A 258 16.52 -5.62 9.13
N THR A 259 16.53 -4.31 9.36
CA THR A 259 15.84 -3.66 10.49
C THR A 259 15.15 -2.39 10.06
N ILE A 260 14.10 -2.01 10.78
CA ILE A 260 13.46 -0.71 10.71
C ILE A 260 13.41 -0.13 12.11
N ASP A 261 14.02 1.04 12.28
CA ASP A 261 14.00 1.79 13.53
C ASP A 261 12.92 2.87 13.46
N THR A 262 11.94 2.78 14.35
CA THR A 262 10.89 3.80 14.45
C THR A 262 11.26 4.84 15.49
N VAL A 263 10.98 6.10 15.17
CA VAL A 263 11.37 7.26 15.98
C VAL A 263 10.23 8.26 16.02
N SER A 264 9.89 8.71 17.23
CA SER A 264 9.02 9.87 17.43
C SER A 264 9.84 11.16 17.40
N VAL A 265 9.35 12.15 16.67
CA VAL A 265 9.94 13.48 16.46
C VAL A 265 9.18 14.49 17.30
N ARG A 266 9.82 15.00 18.37
CA ARG A 266 9.19 15.86 19.38
C ARG A 266 9.71 17.29 19.29
N VAL A 267 9.22 18.05 18.31
CA VAL A 267 9.63 19.45 18.11
C VAL A 267 9.37 20.26 19.38
N GLY A 268 10.42 20.97 19.85
CA GLY A 268 10.36 21.76 21.09
C GLY A 268 10.73 21.00 22.36
N PHE A 269 11.03 19.71 22.28
CA PHE A 269 11.49 18.89 23.41
C PHE A 269 12.92 18.40 23.21
N ALA A 270 13.61 18.09 24.32
CA ALA A 270 14.92 17.45 24.33
C ALA A 270 14.82 16.07 25.01
N PRO A 271 15.24 14.96 24.37
CA PRO A 271 15.75 14.88 22.99
C PRO A 271 14.64 15.07 21.93
N LEU A 272 14.99 15.65 20.77
CA LEU A 272 14.07 15.79 19.62
C LEU A 272 13.62 14.40 19.16
N PHE A 273 14.56 13.46 19.10
CA PHE A 273 14.29 12.10 18.67
C PHE A 273 14.11 11.17 19.86
N LEU A 274 13.01 10.41 19.86
CA LEU A 274 12.79 9.30 20.79
C LEU A 274 12.59 8.02 19.97
N ARG A 275 13.59 7.12 19.99
CA ARG A 275 13.44 5.79 19.39
C ARG A 275 12.32 5.04 20.10
N THR A 276 11.33 4.60 19.34
CA THR A 276 10.12 3.94 19.87
C THR A 276 10.23 2.42 19.80
N ARG A 277 10.55 1.87 18.63
CA ARG A 277 10.58 0.41 18.38
C ARG A 277 11.65 0.06 17.36
N GLN A 278 12.20 -1.16 17.45
CA GLN A 278 13.05 -1.75 16.43
C GLN A 278 12.36 -2.99 15.85
N LEU A 279 12.10 -2.93 14.56
CA LEU A 279 11.48 -3.99 13.78
C LEU A 279 12.59 -4.72 13.02
N THR A 280 12.46 -6.03 12.86
CA THR A 280 13.48 -6.89 12.21
C THR A 280 12.80 -7.86 11.28
N ILE A 281 13.40 -8.30 10.17
CA ILE A 281 12.76 -9.29 9.27
C ILE A 281 12.49 -10.63 10.00
N ALA A 282 11.35 -11.25 9.70
CA ALA A 282 10.95 -12.55 10.25
C ALA A 282 12.04 -13.60 9.97
N PRO A 283 12.63 -14.22 11.01
CA PRO A 283 13.72 -15.17 10.81
C PRO A 283 13.35 -16.34 9.89
N TYR A 284 12.08 -16.76 9.91
CA TYR A 284 11.59 -17.86 9.07
C TYR A 284 11.56 -17.52 7.58
N LEU A 285 11.50 -16.25 7.19
CA LEU A 285 11.57 -15.85 5.77
C LEU A 285 12.95 -16.13 5.16
N ALA A 286 13.99 -16.15 5.99
CA ALA A 286 15.36 -16.46 5.59
C ALA A 286 15.66 -17.97 5.57
N LEU A 287 14.84 -18.79 6.23
CA LEU A 287 15.02 -20.24 6.23
C LEU A 287 14.77 -20.79 4.81
N ASN A 288 15.70 -21.63 4.33
CA ASN A 288 15.64 -22.27 3.01
C ASN A 288 15.79 -21.35 1.78
N ARG A 289 16.34 -20.15 1.94
CA ARG A 289 16.66 -19.28 0.79
C ARG A 289 18.15 -19.28 0.48
N ALA A 290 18.48 -19.35 -0.82
CA ALA A 290 19.85 -19.26 -1.31
C ALA A 290 20.33 -17.80 -1.42
N ASN A 291 19.41 -16.87 -1.70
CA ASN A 291 19.71 -15.45 -1.80
C ASN A 291 19.41 -14.71 -0.48
N PRO A 292 20.15 -13.62 -0.19
CA PRO A 292 19.82 -12.72 0.90
C PRO A 292 18.44 -12.07 0.70
N ILE A 293 17.79 -11.73 1.81
CA ILE A 293 16.54 -10.95 1.81
C ILE A 293 16.77 -9.62 2.50
N ARG A 294 15.98 -8.61 2.14
CA ARG A 294 15.99 -7.30 2.79
C ARG A 294 14.62 -6.65 2.81
N PHE A 295 14.43 -5.66 3.67
CA PHE A 295 13.30 -4.76 3.53
C PHE A 295 13.42 -3.98 2.22
N ASN A 296 12.30 -3.86 1.52
CA ASN A 296 12.17 -2.99 0.37
C ASN A 296 12.39 -1.53 0.80
N ARG A 297 12.90 -0.72 -0.11
CA ARG A 297 13.24 0.69 0.17
C ARG A 297 12.05 1.61 0.20
N ASN A 298 10.88 1.11 -0.17
CA ASN A 298 9.63 1.83 -0.17
C ASN A 298 8.75 1.19 0.90
N ALA A 299 8.23 2.01 1.80
CA ALA A 299 7.28 1.61 2.82
C ALA A 299 6.29 2.77 3.04
N TRP A 300 5.20 2.51 3.76
CA TRP A 300 4.11 3.45 3.92
C TRP A 300 3.58 3.47 5.33
N PHE A 301 3.32 4.68 5.83
CA PHE A 301 2.67 4.85 7.11
C PHE A 301 1.17 5.13 6.91
N ASP A 302 0.34 4.22 7.40
CA ASP A 302 -1.10 4.38 7.47
C ASP A 302 -1.47 5.07 8.78
N ASP A 303 -1.47 6.40 8.78
CA ASP A 303 -1.83 7.21 9.94
C ASP A 303 -3.22 6.87 10.49
N SER A 304 -4.16 6.54 9.61
CA SER A 304 -5.56 6.32 10.00
C SER A 304 -5.75 5.08 10.88
N ASN A 305 -4.84 4.12 10.75
CA ASN A 305 -4.87 2.87 11.52
C ASN A 305 -3.58 2.66 12.34
N ALA A 306 -2.68 3.65 12.37
CA ALA A 306 -1.36 3.57 12.98
C ALA A 306 -0.57 2.30 12.58
N ARG A 307 -0.45 2.05 11.27
CA ARG A 307 0.26 0.89 10.72
C ARG A 307 1.47 1.31 9.88
N LEU A 308 2.58 0.59 10.00
CA LEU A 308 3.68 0.67 9.04
C LEU A 308 3.61 -0.53 8.10
N VAL A 309 3.44 -0.25 6.81
CA VAL A 309 3.38 -1.26 5.75
C VAL A 309 4.72 -1.27 5.01
N THR A 310 5.35 -2.43 4.93
CA THR A 310 6.60 -2.63 4.19
C THR A 310 6.56 -3.91 3.37
N LEU A 311 7.54 -4.06 2.49
CA LEU A 311 7.73 -5.21 1.63
C LEU A 311 9.09 -5.84 1.97
N VAL A 312 9.22 -7.13 1.70
CA VAL A 312 10.49 -7.86 1.82
C VAL A 312 10.89 -8.36 0.44
N ASP A 313 12.08 -8.00 0.01
CA ASP A 313 12.64 -8.40 -1.27
C ASP A 313 13.72 -9.46 -1.09
N GLU A 314 13.78 -10.38 -2.05
CA GLU A 314 14.96 -11.21 -2.28
C GLU A 314 15.96 -10.43 -3.14
N VAL A 315 17.25 -10.50 -2.80
CA VAL A 315 18.31 -9.71 -3.44
C VAL A 315 19.05 -10.56 -4.46
N ASP A 316 19.18 -10.05 -5.68
CA ASP A 316 20.08 -10.64 -6.67
C ASP A 316 21.52 -10.35 -6.25
N GLN A 317 22.30 -11.41 -6.00
CA GLN A 317 23.69 -11.30 -5.55
C GLN A 317 24.62 -10.64 -6.58
N MET A 318 24.28 -10.69 -7.87
CA MET A 318 25.10 -10.09 -8.94
C MET A 318 24.86 -8.59 -9.06
N THR A 319 23.61 -8.15 -9.00
CA THR A 319 23.23 -6.75 -9.25
C THR A 319 23.00 -5.94 -7.97
N LEU A 320 22.83 -6.61 -6.82
CA LEU A 320 22.40 -6.05 -5.53
C LEU A 320 21.03 -5.34 -5.57
N ASN A 321 20.30 -5.50 -6.66
CA ASN A 321 18.94 -5.04 -6.83
C ASN A 321 17.94 -6.04 -6.22
N ALA A 322 16.68 -5.63 -6.10
CA ALA A 322 15.63 -6.59 -5.80
C ALA A 322 15.48 -7.54 -6.99
N ALA A 323 15.50 -8.85 -6.73
CA ALA A 323 15.17 -9.86 -7.72
C ALA A 323 13.66 -10.07 -7.81
N ARG A 324 13.00 -10.07 -6.64
CA ARG A 324 11.54 -10.16 -6.50
C ARG A 324 11.13 -9.73 -5.10
N THR A 325 9.89 -9.29 -4.95
CA THR A 325 9.26 -9.10 -3.64
C THR A 325 8.66 -10.43 -3.19
N ILE A 326 9.08 -10.92 -2.03
CA ILE A 326 8.71 -12.23 -1.47
C ILE A 326 7.65 -12.15 -0.37
N ALA A 327 7.46 -10.97 0.22
CA ALA A 327 6.54 -10.81 1.33
C ALA A 327 6.05 -9.38 1.56
N PHE A 328 4.90 -9.24 2.21
CA PHE A 328 4.39 -8.01 2.82
C PHE A 328 4.40 -8.15 4.34
N ASP A 329 4.80 -7.07 5.00
CA ASP A 329 4.89 -6.99 6.44
C ASP A 329 4.11 -5.76 6.91
N VAL A 330 3.23 -5.93 7.88
CA VAL A 330 2.37 -4.86 8.42
C VAL A 330 2.54 -4.83 9.92
N PHE A 331 3.16 -3.76 10.41
CA PHE A 331 3.34 -3.52 11.83
C PHE A 331 2.19 -2.67 12.34
N ASP A 332 1.35 -3.21 13.21
CA ASP A 332 0.19 -2.51 13.77
C ASP A 332 0.52 -1.95 15.17
N PHE A 333 0.68 -0.63 15.25
CA PHE A 333 1.04 0.01 16.51
C PHE A 333 -0.13 0.15 17.48
N THR A 334 -1.37 -0.17 17.07
CA THR A 334 -2.55 -0.16 17.95
C THR A 334 -2.66 -1.42 18.80
N VAL A 335 -2.04 -2.52 18.35
CA VAL A 335 -2.05 -3.79 19.08
C VAL A 335 -1.04 -3.73 20.24
N PRO A 336 -1.46 -4.05 21.48
CA PRO A 336 -0.55 -4.14 22.61
C PRO A 336 0.49 -5.23 22.36
N GLN A 337 1.76 -4.84 22.29
CA GLN A 337 2.84 -5.80 22.18
C GLN A 337 3.35 -6.19 23.57
N LEU A 338 3.41 -7.50 23.81
CA LEU A 338 3.67 -8.06 25.14
C LEU A 338 5.16 -8.35 25.40
N GLU A 339 6.04 -8.22 24.40
CA GLU A 339 7.45 -8.58 24.52
C GLU A 339 8.42 -7.46 24.08
N GLY A 340 8.84 -6.65 25.05
CA GLY A 340 10.07 -5.85 24.96
C GLY A 340 10.18 -4.88 23.77
N SER A 341 11.41 -4.53 23.40
CA SER A 341 11.73 -3.54 22.35
C SER A 341 12.07 -4.16 20.98
N VAL A 342 11.97 -5.50 20.86
CA VAL A 342 12.26 -6.27 19.65
C VAL A 342 11.01 -7.08 19.32
N GLU A 343 10.21 -6.52 18.42
CA GLU A 343 8.87 -6.99 18.10
C GLU A 343 8.94 -8.10 17.07
N ARG A 344 8.52 -9.34 17.38
CA ARG A 344 8.10 -10.28 16.32
C ARG A 344 7.41 -11.61 16.65
N LEU A 345 6.97 -11.91 17.86
CA LEU A 345 6.39 -13.24 18.11
C LEU A 345 4.90 -13.41 17.71
N TYR A 346 4.20 -12.34 17.31
CA TYR A 346 2.72 -12.38 17.19
C TYR A 346 2.14 -11.88 15.84
N GLU A 347 2.96 -11.34 14.93
CA GLU A 347 2.51 -10.80 13.63
C GLU A 347 3.03 -11.70 12.49
N ASP A 348 2.11 -12.23 11.68
CA ASP A 348 2.44 -13.07 10.52
C ASP A 348 2.63 -12.24 9.25
N VAL A 349 3.53 -12.70 8.40
CA VAL A 349 3.92 -12.07 7.14
C VAL A 349 3.14 -12.70 6.00
N THR A 350 2.69 -11.87 5.08
CA THR A 350 2.13 -12.37 3.83
C THR A 350 3.22 -12.74 2.85
N MET A 351 3.29 -13.99 2.43
CA MET A 351 4.12 -14.37 1.29
C MET A 351 3.47 -13.98 -0.04
N THR A 352 4.28 -13.56 -1.00
CA THR A 352 3.86 -13.37 -2.39
C THR A 352 4.13 -14.64 -3.21
N SER A 353 3.28 -14.91 -4.20
CA SER A 353 3.44 -16.04 -5.13
C SER A 353 4.23 -15.66 -6.39
N ASP A 354 4.25 -14.38 -6.74
CA ASP A 354 4.67 -13.93 -8.07
C ASP A 354 6.14 -13.51 -8.09
N ASP A 355 6.83 -13.90 -9.16
CA ASP A 355 8.26 -13.67 -9.38
C ASP A 355 8.52 -12.29 -10.02
N GLU A 356 8.21 -11.23 -9.28
CA GLU A 356 8.41 -9.84 -9.73
C GLU A 356 8.73 -8.92 -8.54
N VAL A 357 9.37 -7.78 -8.81
CA VAL A 357 9.53 -6.71 -7.81
C VAL A 357 8.25 -5.88 -7.74
N LYS A 358 7.86 -5.55 -6.50
CA LYS A 358 6.71 -4.70 -6.19
C LYS A 358 7.20 -3.42 -5.51
N HIS A 359 6.54 -2.31 -5.81
CA HIS A 359 6.98 -0.98 -5.40
C HIS A 359 5.87 -0.16 -4.75
N ASN A 360 6.28 0.77 -3.87
CA ASN A 360 5.46 1.83 -3.28
C ASN A 360 4.12 1.34 -2.69
N PRO A 361 4.15 0.61 -1.56
CA PRO A 361 2.92 0.27 -0.86
C PRO A 361 2.18 1.56 -0.50
N VAL A 362 0.85 1.56 -0.62
CA VAL A 362 -0.01 2.65 -0.15
C VAL A 362 -1.24 2.06 0.50
N ALA A 363 -1.42 2.33 1.79
CA ALA A 363 -2.60 1.89 2.52
C ALA A 363 -3.78 2.83 2.28
N ILE A 364 -4.93 2.29 1.88
CA ILE A 364 -6.17 3.02 1.65
C ILE A 364 -7.32 2.18 2.20
N GLY A 365 -7.86 2.62 3.34
CA GLY A 365 -8.88 1.86 4.06
C GLY A 365 -8.31 0.51 4.49
N PRO A 366 -8.99 -0.61 4.21
CA PRO A 366 -8.49 -1.94 4.55
C PRO A 366 -7.45 -2.48 3.57
N TYR A 367 -7.13 -1.79 2.48
CA TYR A 367 -6.25 -2.32 1.43
C TYR A 367 -4.88 -1.66 1.42
N VAL A 368 -3.89 -2.43 0.97
CA VAL A 368 -2.56 -1.97 0.57
C VAL A 368 -2.45 -2.13 -0.94
N TYR A 369 -2.09 -1.06 -1.64
CA TYR A 369 -1.87 -1.06 -3.07
C TYR A 369 -0.39 -1.00 -3.37
N VAL A 370 0.08 -1.76 -4.35
CA VAL A 370 1.46 -1.72 -4.86
C VAL A 370 1.47 -1.76 -6.38
N ILE A 371 2.61 -1.42 -6.96
CA ILE A 371 2.87 -1.59 -8.39
C ILE A 371 3.88 -2.72 -8.57
N GLY A 372 3.44 -3.84 -9.16
CA GLY A 372 4.33 -4.87 -9.68
C GLY A 372 4.87 -4.50 -11.06
N GLU A 373 6.12 -4.86 -11.34
CA GLU A 373 6.79 -4.58 -12.61
C GLU A 373 6.09 -5.20 -13.82
N THR A 374 5.54 -6.41 -13.68
CA THR A 374 4.85 -7.12 -14.77
C THR A 374 3.33 -7.08 -14.58
N THR A 375 2.86 -7.25 -13.35
CA THR A 375 1.43 -7.38 -13.06
C THR A 375 0.73 -6.04 -12.86
N GLY A 376 1.44 -4.91 -12.86
CA GLY A 376 0.85 -3.58 -12.72
C GLY A 376 0.29 -3.29 -11.33
N LEU A 377 -0.88 -2.66 -11.24
CA LEU A 377 -1.46 -2.34 -9.92
C LEU A 377 -1.98 -3.62 -9.28
N GLN A 378 -1.50 -3.93 -8.09
CA GLN A 378 -2.03 -4.99 -7.25
C GLN A 378 -2.64 -4.40 -5.99
N SER A 379 -3.73 -5.00 -5.55
CA SER A 379 -4.34 -4.67 -4.27
C SER A 379 -4.27 -5.87 -3.35
N TRP A 380 -3.91 -5.60 -2.10
CA TRP A 380 -3.76 -6.56 -1.03
C TRP A 380 -4.73 -6.14 0.08
N GLY A 381 -5.61 -7.03 0.51
CA GLY A 381 -6.62 -6.71 1.51
C GLY A 381 -6.19 -7.10 2.91
N SER A 382 -6.50 -6.27 3.91
CA SER A 382 -6.42 -6.65 5.32
C SER A 382 -7.30 -7.86 5.57
N CYS A 383 -6.88 -8.63 6.54
CA CYS A 383 -7.66 -9.70 7.10
C CYS A 383 -9.08 -9.27 7.47
N GLY A 384 -10.03 -10.17 7.23
CA GLY A 384 -11.43 -9.83 6.95
C GLY A 384 -11.75 -9.98 5.46
N ILE A 385 -11.01 -10.83 4.75
CA ILE A 385 -11.21 -11.10 3.31
C ILE A 385 -12.57 -11.79 3.15
N VAL A 386 -13.61 -10.97 3.00
CA VAL A 386 -14.87 -11.44 2.44
C VAL A 386 -14.57 -11.84 0.99
N THR A 387 -14.49 -13.14 0.75
CA THR A 387 -14.44 -13.72 -0.59
C THR A 387 -15.77 -14.40 -0.88
N GLY A 388 -16.09 -14.57 -2.15
CA GLY A 388 -17.32 -15.23 -2.53
C GLY A 388 -17.52 -15.21 -4.02
N ARG A 389 -18.69 -15.68 -4.44
CA ARG A 389 -19.06 -15.72 -5.84
C ARG A 389 -20.55 -15.41 -5.98
N ILE A 390 -20.90 -14.72 -7.07
CA ILE A 390 -22.28 -14.67 -7.56
C ILE A 390 -22.47 -15.86 -8.50
N GLU A 391 -23.47 -16.69 -8.19
CA GLU A 391 -23.90 -17.82 -8.99
C GLU A 391 -25.27 -17.50 -9.61
N LEU A 392 -25.41 -17.78 -10.90
CA LEU A 392 -26.68 -17.67 -11.61
C LEU A 392 -27.04 -19.06 -12.12
N ASP A 393 -28.29 -19.48 -11.94
CA ASP A 393 -28.79 -20.75 -12.50
C ASP A 393 -28.66 -20.76 -14.04
N SER A 394 -28.79 -19.59 -14.67
CA SER A 394 -28.43 -19.33 -16.06
C SER A 394 -28.52 -17.83 -16.37
N ILE A 395 -27.59 -17.33 -17.21
CA ILE A 395 -27.60 -15.95 -17.73
C ILE A 395 -28.86 -15.69 -18.59
N GLU A 396 -29.42 -16.74 -19.20
CA GLU A 396 -30.63 -16.67 -20.04
C GLU A 396 -31.94 -16.77 -19.25
N HIS A 397 -31.89 -16.93 -17.91
CA HIS A 397 -33.07 -17.29 -17.09
C HIS A 397 -33.27 -16.38 -15.86
N LEU A 398 -32.96 -15.09 -15.95
CA LEU A 398 -33.49 -14.11 -15.00
C LEU A 398 -35.02 -14.06 -15.18
N THR A 399 -35.73 -14.94 -14.47
CA THR A 399 -37.15 -15.21 -14.65
C THR A 399 -38.02 -14.06 -14.16
N CYS A 400 -39.13 -13.79 -14.86
CA CYS A 400 -40.05 -12.70 -14.53
C CYS A 400 -40.69 -12.91 -13.15
N GLY A 401 -40.90 -11.82 -12.41
CA GLY A 401 -41.56 -11.84 -11.11
C GLY A 401 -40.64 -12.10 -9.91
N GLY A 402 -39.34 -12.23 -10.15
CA GLY A 402 -38.31 -12.36 -9.13
C GLY A 402 -37.17 -13.25 -9.60
N ALA A 403 -36.03 -12.66 -9.95
CA ALA A 403 -34.79 -13.41 -10.12
C ALA A 403 -34.26 -13.81 -8.74
N SER A 404 -34.00 -15.11 -8.55
CA SER A 404 -33.28 -15.61 -7.38
C SER A 404 -31.79 -15.58 -7.67
N ILE A 405 -31.14 -14.48 -7.30
CA ILE A 405 -29.68 -14.38 -7.38
C ILE A 405 -29.13 -15.01 -6.12
N HIS A 406 -28.13 -15.88 -6.27
CA HIS A 406 -27.55 -16.59 -5.14
C HIS A 406 -26.04 -16.71 -5.30
N GLY A 407 -25.41 -17.33 -4.31
CA GLY A 407 -24.00 -17.63 -4.34
C GLY A 407 -23.51 -18.04 -2.98
N TRP A 408 -22.21 -17.93 -2.79
CA TRP A 408 -21.55 -18.21 -1.52
C TRP A 408 -20.61 -17.08 -1.14
N VAL A 409 -20.34 -17.00 0.15
CA VAL A 409 -19.43 -16.03 0.76
C VAL A 409 -18.69 -16.71 1.91
N THR A 410 -17.45 -16.33 2.13
CA THR A 410 -16.64 -16.79 3.25
C THR A 410 -15.68 -15.69 3.67
N GLY A 411 -15.26 -15.71 4.94
CA GLY A 411 -14.30 -14.77 5.46
C GLY A 411 -13.67 -15.26 6.75
N THR A 412 -12.52 -14.68 7.09
CA THR A 412 -11.83 -14.95 8.36
C THR A 412 -12.67 -14.54 9.57
N GLN A 413 -13.48 -13.50 9.39
CA GLN A 413 -14.53 -13.11 10.32
C GLN A 413 -15.88 -13.60 9.81
N LYS A 414 -16.80 -13.87 10.74
CA LYS A 414 -18.17 -14.29 10.39
C LYS A 414 -18.85 -13.20 9.54
N ILE A 415 -19.44 -13.60 8.42
CA ILE A 415 -20.21 -12.69 7.57
C ILE A 415 -21.59 -12.48 8.19
N THR A 416 -21.95 -11.22 8.43
CA THR A 416 -23.21 -10.82 9.07
C THR A 416 -24.25 -10.34 8.06
N ASN A 417 -23.80 -9.80 6.92
CA ASN A 417 -24.68 -9.27 5.89
C ASN A 417 -24.08 -9.46 4.49
N VAL A 418 -24.92 -9.69 3.49
CA VAL A 418 -24.56 -9.65 2.06
C VAL A 418 -25.56 -8.74 1.38
N GLU A 419 -25.12 -7.75 0.62
CA GLU A 419 -25.95 -6.82 -0.14
C GLU A 419 -25.60 -6.89 -1.63
N LEU A 420 -26.62 -6.79 -2.47
CA LEU A 420 -26.44 -6.77 -3.92
C LEU A 420 -26.74 -5.39 -4.49
N PHE A 421 -26.01 -5.03 -5.55
CA PHE A 421 -26.14 -3.76 -6.26
C PHE A 421 -26.15 -4.00 -7.76
N LEU A 422 -26.97 -3.24 -8.48
CA LEU A 422 -26.98 -3.16 -9.94
C LEU A 422 -26.65 -1.72 -10.34
N ASP A 423 -25.55 -1.50 -11.07
CA ASP A 423 -25.04 -0.16 -11.45
C ASP A 423 -25.02 0.85 -10.30
N ASN A 424 -24.62 0.39 -9.12
CA ASN A 424 -24.57 1.16 -7.87
C ASN A 424 -25.91 1.44 -7.19
N ALA A 425 -27.04 1.03 -7.76
CA ALA A 425 -28.32 1.00 -7.05
C ALA A 425 -28.43 -0.26 -6.18
N SER A 426 -28.74 -0.10 -4.90
CA SER A 426 -28.93 -1.25 -4.00
C SER A 426 -30.18 -2.05 -4.38
N LEU A 427 -30.02 -3.37 -4.46
CA LEU A 427 -31.11 -4.34 -4.58
C LEU A 427 -31.58 -4.87 -3.22
N GLY A 428 -30.87 -4.49 -2.14
CA GLY A 428 -31.16 -4.87 -0.76
C GLY A 428 -30.28 -6.01 -0.21
N PRO A 429 -30.51 -6.39 1.06
CA PRO A 429 -29.78 -7.45 1.73
C PRO A 429 -30.26 -8.84 1.30
N ALA A 430 -29.32 -9.75 1.12
CA ALA A 430 -29.53 -11.16 0.87
C ALA A 430 -29.73 -11.92 2.18
N LEU A 431 -30.49 -13.01 2.10
CA LEU A 431 -30.62 -13.97 3.19
C LEU A 431 -29.37 -14.85 3.21
N ILE A 432 -28.62 -14.80 4.30
CA ILE A 432 -27.49 -15.69 4.56
C ILE A 432 -28.00 -16.96 5.25
N GLY A 433 -27.61 -18.12 4.73
CA GLY A 433 -27.96 -19.43 5.26
C GLY A 433 -28.34 -20.41 4.16
N GLY A 434 -28.31 -21.70 4.50
CA GLY A 434 -28.60 -22.79 3.58
C GLY A 434 -27.80 -24.03 3.94
N THR A 435 -27.83 -25.03 3.06
CA THR A 435 -26.98 -26.22 3.18
C THR A 435 -25.50 -25.83 3.08
N PRO A 436 -24.63 -26.28 4.00
CA PRO A 436 -23.19 -26.02 3.91
C PRO A 436 -22.59 -26.47 2.58
N ARG A 437 -21.69 -25.65 2.01
CA ARG A 437 -21.01 -25.94 0.74
C ARG A 437 -19.70 -26.69 0.99
N THR A 438 -19.73 -28.01 0.88
CA THR A 438 -18.52 -28.85 1.00
C THR A 438 -17.74 -28.96 -0.30
N ASP A 439 -18.30 -28.48 -1.41
CA ASP A 439 -17.68 -28.42 -2.74
C ASP A 439 -16.63 -27.31 -2.87
N ILE A 440 -16.57 -26.39 -1.90
CA ILE A 440 -15.70 -25.23 -1.92
C ILE A 440 -14.56 -25.47 -0.93
N SER A 441 -13.33 -25.56 -1.45
CA SER A 441 -12.14 -25.65 -0.64
C SER A 441 -11.92 -24.34 0.12
N SER A 442 -12.18 -24.32 1.41
CA SER A 442 -11.94 -23.16 2.28
C SER A 442 -11.46 -23.59 3.67
N THR A 443 -10.59 -22.79 4.26
CA THR A 443 -10.16 -22.92 5.67
C THR A 443 -11.11 -22.20 6.63
N THR A 444 -12.04 -21.40 6.11
CA THR A 444 -13.03 -20.63 6.87
C THR A 444 -14.45 -21.12 6.55
N PRO A 445 -15.44 -20.92 7.44
CA PRO A 445 -16.82 -21.31 7.16
C PRO A 445 -17.36 -20.65 5.89
N VAL A 446 -17.99 -21.44 5.03
CA VAL A 446 -18.61 -20.96 3.78
C VAL A 446 -20.12 -20.87 3.97
N ASP A 447 -20.65 -19.66 3.85
CA ASP A 447 -22.07 -19.37 3.95
C ASP A 447 -22.67 -19.20 2.55
N ASN A 448 -23.83 -19.82 2.33
CA ASN A 448 -24.65 -19.52 1.15
C ASN A 448 -25.44 -18.23 1.38
N TRP A 449 -25.71 -17.50 0.31
CA TRP A 449 -26.60 -16.35 0.32
C TRP A 449 -27.54 -16.37 -0.88
N ARG A 450 -28.73 -15.79 -0.71
CA ARG A 450 -29.74 -15.65 -1.78
C ARG A 450 -30.58 -14.39 -1.62
N ILE A 451 -30.96 -13.78 -2.73
CA ILE A 451 -31.89 -12.65 -2.77
C ILE A 451 -32.88 -12.84 -3.91
N GLY A 452 -34.15 -12.53 -3.63
CA GLY A 452 -35.18 -12.40 -4.67
C GLY A 452 -35.30 -10.94 -5.09
N VAL A 453 -35.04 -10.63 -6.35
CA VAL A 453 -35.06 -9.26 -6.89
C VAL A 453 -35.92 -9.17 -8.15
N ASN A 454 -36.69 -8.09 -8.31
CA ASN A 454 -37.40 -7.84 -9.57
C ASN A 454 -36.52 -6.99 -10.49
N LEU A 455 -36.17 -7.55 -11.66
CA LEU A 455 -35.32 -6.91 -12.67
C LEU A 455 -36.09 -6.62 -13.98
N ASP A 456 -37.42 -6.73 -13.97
CA ASP A 456 -38.27 -6.66 -15.16
C ASP A 456 -38.15 -5.31 -15.86
N ASN A 457 -37.95 -4.23 -15.08
CA ASN A 457 -37.86 -2.86 -15.57
C ASN A 457 -36.43 -2.39 -15.87
N THR A 458 -35.43 -3.27 -15.79
CA THR A 458 -34.03 -2.91 -16.06
C THR A 458 -33.89 -2.45 -17.52
N PRO A 459 -33.29 -1.27 -17.78
CA PRO A 459 -33.07 -0.76 -19.13
C PRO A 459 -32.30 -1.73 -20.02
N ARG A 460 -32.38 -1.53 -21.34
CA ARG A 460 -31.55 -2.30 -22.27
C ARG A 460 -30.10 -1.82 -22.16
N GLY A 461 -29.16 -2.74 -22.03
CA GLY A 461 -27.74 -2.41 -21.96
C GLY A 461 -26.90 -3.47 -21.26
N GLU A 462 -25.61 -3.18 -21.11
CA GLU A 462 -24.73 -3.91 -20.21
C GLU A 462 -24.78 -3.25 -18.83
N HIS A 463 -24.95 -4.06 -17.80
CA HIS A 463 -25.10 -3.64 -16.41
C HIS A 463 -24.12 -4.43 -15.54
N VAL A 464 -23.71 -3.85 -14.41
CA VAL A 464 -22.78 -4.48 -13.48
C VAL A 464 -23.51 -4.86 -12.20
N LEU A 465 -23.61 -6.17 -11.96
CA LEU A 465 -24.08 -6.74 -10.71
C LEU A 465 -22.88 -6.88 -9.76
N ARG A 466 -23.01 -6.38 -8.54
CA ARG A 466 -21.97 -6.41 -7.51
C ARG A 466 -22.56 -7.00 -6.22
N ALA A 467 -21.79 -7.83 -5.53
CA ALA A 467 -22.14 -8.38 -4.23
C ALA A 467 -21.12 -7.93 -3.18
N ILE A 468 -21.63 -7.43 -2.06
CA ILE A 468 -20.87 -6.85 -0.96
C ILE A 468 -21.19 -7.61 0.31
N GLY A 469 -20.20 -8.10 1.03
CA GLY A 469 -20.39 -8.71 2.33
C GLY A 469 -19.90 -7.79 3.45
N THR A 470 -20.53 -7.91 4.61
CA THR A 470 -20.16 -7.22 5.85
C THR A 470 -19.83 -8.27 6.89
N ASP A 471 -18.69 -8.14 7.57
CA ASP A 471 -18.32 -9.05 8.66
C ASP A 471 -18.82 -8.59 10.04
N THR A 472 -18.50 -9.34 11.10
CA THR A 472 -18.83 -9.00 12.50
C THR A 472 -18.11 -7.77 13.03
N LEU A 473 -17.05 -7.32 12.37
CA LEU A 473 -16.29 -6.11 12.72
C LEU A 473 -16.76 -4.89 11.91
N ASN A 474 -17.87 -5.01 11.17
CA ASN A 474 -18.40 -4.02 10.25
C ASN A 474 -17.50 -3.68 9.05
N ASN A 475 -16.54 -4.54 8.70
CA ASN A 475 -15.79 -4.39 7.46
C ASN A 475 -16.69 -4.76 6.29
N ARG A 476 -16.90 -3.81 5.36
CA ARG A 476 -17.68 -4.02 4.12
C ARG A 476 -16.75 -4.23 2.94
N ARG A 477 -17.00 -5.25 2.14
CA ARG A 477 -16.19 -5.58 0.95
C ARG A 477 -17.04 -6.11 -0.19
N GLN A 478 -16.84 -5.55 -1.40
CA GLN A 478 -17.31 -6.23 -2.61
C GLN A 478 -16.43 -7.46 -2.85
N PHE A 479 -17.05 -8.64 -2.78
CA PHE A 479 -16.38 -9.92 -2.95
C PHE A 479 -16.59 -10.53 -4.34
N ALA A 480 -17.58 -10.04 -5.09
CA ALA A 480 -17.85 -10.50 -6.45
C ALA A 480 -18.49 -9.39 -7.30
N SER A 481 -18.18 -9.39 -8.59
CA SER A 481 -18.91 -8.62 -9.59
C SER A 481 -19.04 -9.39 -10.89
N MET A 482 -20.12 -9.11 -11.62
CA MET A 482 -20.49 -9.78 -12.85
C MET A 482 -21.11 -8.77 -13.79
N ARG A 483 -20.74 -8.83 -15.07
CA ARG A 483 -21.42 -8.06 -16.13
C ARG A 483 -22.57 -8.88 -16.68
N ILE A 484 -23.74 -8.24 -16.81
CA ILE A 484 -24.97 -8.87 -17.28
C ILE A 484 -25.59 -7.96 -18.33
N PHE A 485 -26.00 -8.54 -19.46
CA PHE A 485 -26.70 -7.79 -20.50
C PHE A 485 -28.21 -7.96 -20.34
N PHE A 486 -28.93 -6.83 -20.30
CA PHE A 486 -30.38 -6.80 -20.30
C PHE A 486 -30.89 -6.42 -21.70
N PRO A 487 -31.79 -7.21 -22.31
CA PRO A 487 -32.42 -6.87 -23.59
C PRO A 487 -33.42 -5.71 -23.48
N GLY A 488 -33.84 -5.35 -22.27
CA GLY A 488 -34.69 -4.20 -21.94
C GLY A 488 -36.08 -4.56 -21.41
N PRO A 489 -36.84 -3.57 -20.91
CA PRO A 489 -38.13 -3.81 -20.28
C PRO A 489 -39.09 -4.60 -21.19
N GLY A 490 -39.74 -5.61 -20.63
CA GLY A 490 -40.64 -6.52 -21.36
C GLY A 490 -39.94 -7.61 -22.19
N SER A 491 -38.63 -7.48 -22.48
CA SER A 491 -37.81 -8.51 -23.15
C SER A 491 -36.79 -9.16 -22.22
N ASN A 492 -36.61 -8.65 -20.99
CA ASN A 492 -35.83 -9.28 -19.92
C ASN A 492 -36.40 -10.66 -19.49
N CYS A 493 -37.49 -11.08 -20.14
CA CYS A 493 -38.31 -12.22 -19.85
C CYS A 493 -38.26 -13.25 -20.99
N THR A 494 -37.53 -14.35 -20.78
CA THR A 494 -37.63 -15.56 -21.60
C THR A 494 -38.28 -16.65 -20.75
N VAL A 495 -39.59 -16.85 -20.90
CA VAL A 495 -40.28 -17.95 -20.23
C VAL A 495 -39.73 -19.27 -20.80
N PRO A 496 -39.17 -20.18 -19.99
CA PRO A 496 -38.83 -21.50 -20.47
C PRO A 496 -40.13 -22.18 -20.91
N ARG A 497 -40.30 -22.38 -22.22
CA ARG A 497 -41.37 -23.25 -22.74
C ARG A 497 -41.16 -24.62 -22.10
N ARG A 498 -42.01 -24.98 -21.12
CA ARG A 498 -42.10 -26.36 -20.64
C ARG A 498 -42.26 -27.27 -21.86
N ARG A 499 -41.23 -28.06 -22.19
CA ARG A 499 -41.39 -29.20 -23.09
C ARG A 499 -42.40 -30.12 -22.41
N SER A 500 -43.58 -30.23 -22.99
CA SER A 500 -44.51 -31.31 -22.64
C SER A 500 -43.80 -32.62 -22.96
N VAL A 501 -43.51 -33.42 -21.93
CA VAL A 501 -43.14 -34.82 -22.10
C VAL A 501 -44.34 -35.51 -22.74
N ARG A 502 -44.14 -36.12 -23.91
CA ARG A 502 -45.09 -37.01 -24.56
C ARG A 502 -44.51 -38.40 -24.56
#